data_AF-A0A314Z143-F1
#
_entry.id   AF-A0A314Z143-F1
#
_cell.length_a   1.000
_cell.length_b   1.000
_cell.length_c   1.000
_cell.angle_alpha   90.00
_cell.angle_beta   90.00
_cell.angle_gamma   90.00
#
_symmetry.space_group_name_H-M   'P 1'
#
loop_
_entity.id
_entity.type
_entity.pdbx_description
1 polymer ?
#
loop_
_entity_poly.entity_id
_entity_poly.type
_entity_poly.pdbx_seq_one_letter_code
_entity_poly.pdbx_strand_id
1 'polypeptide(L)'
;MSAASQVDPHNEMRARDVNKVARGEQAPRPAHEYGSINSTPPKPKPKDPAAAEIKVEDNPPARHCYASYVQYYKCIKEEGKAPKCERFEKNYRRLCPVEWIEKWDEEQKLGVFAGPI
;
A
#
# COMPACT_ATOMS: atom_id res chain seq x y z
N MET A 1 14.95 50.29 -8.51
CA MET A 1 15.58 49.69 -7.32
C MET A 1 14.69 48.53 -6.90
N SER A 2 15.01 47.31 -7.34
CA SER A 2 14.13 46.14 -7.15
C SER A 2 14.53 45.40 -5.87
N ALA A 3 13.57 45.21 -4.96
CA ALA A 3 13.79 44.63 -3.65
C ALA A 3 14.07 43.12 -3.75
N ALA A 4 15.18 42.68 -3.15
CA ALA A 4 15.50 41.27 -3.00
C ALA A 4 14.71 40.69 -1.81
N SER A 5 13.79 39.78 -2.07
CA SER A 5 13.12 39.00 -1.03
C SER A 5 14.10 37.96 -0.48
N GLN A 6 14.53 38.12 0.76
CA GLN A 6 15.33 37.12 1.48
C GLN A 6 14.48 35.87 1.69
N VAL A 7 14.98 34.70 1.28
CA VAL A 7 14.31 33.40 1.44
C VAL A 7 14.83 32.68 2.68
N ASP A 8 13.91 32.07 3.44
CA ASP A 8 14.19 31.32 4.66
C ASP A 8 15.18 30.15 4.43
N PRO A 9 16.08 29.83 5.38
CA PRO A 9 17.12 28.80 5.20
C PRO A 9 16.59 27.40 4.87
N HIS A 10 15.37 27.07 5.31
CA HIS A 10 14.74 25.77 4.98
C HIS A 10 14.25 25.70 3.52
N ASN A 11 14.13 26.84 2.84
CA ASN A 11 13.72 26.92 1.44
C ASN A 11 14.89 26.70 0.46
N GLU A 12 16.15 26.74 0.92
CA GLU A 12 17.32 26.46 0.08
C GLU A 12 17.31 25.01 -0.45
N MET A 13 16.86 24.04 0.35
CA MET A 13 16.81 22.63 -0.06
C MET A 13 15.75 22.33 -1.14
N ARG A 14 14.89 23.30 -1.47
CA ARG A 14 13.80 23.14 -2.45
C ARG A 14 13.91 24.08 -3.65
N ALA A 15 14.77 25.09 -3.58
CA ALA A 15 15.01 26.01 -4.68
C ALA A 15 15.83 25.30 -5.76
N ARG A 16 15.16 24.80 -6.82
CA ARG A 16 15.87 24.43 -8.05
C ARG A 16 16.39 25.70 -8.69
N ASP A 17 17.71 25.80 -8.87
CA ASP A 17 18.35 26.89 -9.60
C ASP A 17 17.79 26.95 -11.03
N VAL A 18 16.91 27.92 -11.27
CA VAL A 18 16.17 28.08 -12.53
C VAL A 18 17.13 28.44 -13.68
N ASN A 19 18.28 29.07 -13.39
CA ASN A 19 19.31 29.36 -14.39
C ASN A 19 20.01 28.09 -14.89
N LYS A 20 20.25 27.11 -14.01
CA LYS A 20 20.78 25.79 -14.41
C LYS A 20 19.82 25.02 -15.30
N VAL A 21 18.52 25.07 -15.00
CA VAL A 21 17.49 24.43 -15.83
C VAL A 21 17.39 25.10 -17.21
N ALA A 22 17.51 26.44 -17.27
CA ALA A 22 17.48 27.19 -18.52
C ALA A 22 18.68 26.90 -19.45
N ARG A 23 19.84 26.53 -18.89
CA ARG A 23 21.03 26.09 -19.65
C ARG A 23 20.98 24.62 -20.08
N GLY A 24 19.93 23.87 -19.71
CA GLY A 24 19.81 22.45 -20.04
C GLY A 24 20.75 21.53 -19.24
N GLU A 25 21.40 22.03 -18.19
CA GLU A 25 22.28 21.24 -17.35
C GLU A 25 21.45 20.41 -16.36
N GLN A 26 21.14 19.17 -16.76
CA GLN A 26 20.42 18.24 -15.91
C GLN A 26 21.37 17.64 -14.87
N ALA A 27 20.98 17.65 -13.59
CA ALA A 27 21.78 17.03 -12.53
C ALA A 27 22.00 15.53 -12.85
N PRO A 28 23.24 15.02 -12.75
CA PRO A 28 23.51 13.61 -13.03
C PRO A 28 22.69 12.72 -12.09
N ARG A 29 22.11 11.65 -12.64
CA ARG A 29 21.38 10.67 -11.84
C ARG A 29 22.35 10.03 -10.84
N PRO A 30 22.02 10.00 -9.53
CA PRO A 30 22.80 9.26 -8.56
C PRO A 30 22.92 7.79 -8.98
N ALA A 31 24.08 7.18 -8.74
CA ALA A 31 24.26 5.75 -8.97
C ALA A 31 23.30 4.97 -8.04
N HIS A 32 22.60 3.99 -8.59
CA HIS A 32 21.71 3.14 -7.82
C HIS A 32 22.55 2.09 -7.06
N GLU A 33 22.87 2.36 -5.79
CA GLU A 33 23.45 1.37 -4.89
C GLU A 33 22.37 0.39 -4.43
N TYR A 34 22.51 -0.88 -4.81
CA TYR A 34 21.70 -1.96 -4.25
C TYR A 34 22.26 -2.32 -2.86
N GLY A 35 21.70 -1.74 -1.81
CA GLY A 35 21.95 -2.20 -0.44
C GLY A 35 21.44 -3.64 -0.26
N SER A 36 22.30 -4.54 0.21
CA SER A 36 21.93 -5.92 0.56
C SER A 36 21.24 -5.92 1.93
N ILE A 37 19.91 -5.95 1.96
CA ILE A 37 19.14 -6.15 3.20
C ILE A 37 19.01 -7.66 3.49
N ASN A 38 20.01 -8.24 4.15
CA ASN A 38 19.97 -9.66 4.56
C ASN A 38 19.17 -9.91 5.86
N SER A 39 18.52 -8.89 6.41
CA SER A 39 17.82 -8.98 7.69
C SER A 39 16.35 -8.59 7.54
N THR A 40 15.45 -9.52 7.85
CA THR A 40 14.03 -9.20 8.03
C THR A 40 13.88 -8.24 9.23
N PRO A 41 13.14 -7.13 9.10
CA PRO A 41 12.89 -6.23 10.22
C PRO A 41 12.23 -6.99 11.39
N PRO A 42 12.67 -6.77 12.64
CA PRO A 42 12.05 -7.40 13.79
C PRO A 42 10.59 -6.92 13.93
N LYS A 43 9.67 -7.85 14.19
CA LYS A 43 8.28 -7.51 14.49
C LYS A 43 8.23 -6.55 15.70
N PRO A 44 7.47 -5.44 15.65
CA PRO A 44 7.34 -4.55 16.79
C PRO A 44 6.66 -5.28 17.95
N LYS A 45 7.22 -5.15 19.16
CA LYS A 45 6.66 -5.74 20.38
C LYS A 45 5.44 -4.91 20.84
N PRO A 46 4.34 -5.55 21.29
CA PRO A 46 3.16 -4.81 21.78
C PRO A 46 3.51 -4.00 23.03
N LYS A 47 3.18 -2.71 23.04
CA LYS A 47 3.22 -1.85 24.23
C LYS A 47 1.91 -2.02 25.03
N ASP A 48 2.03 -1.87 26.34
CA ASP A 48 1.15 -2.34 27.42
C ASP A 48 -0.36 -2.02 27.34
N PRO A 49 -1.22 -2.75 28.10
CA PRO A 49 -2.68 -2.66 27.99
C PRO A 49 -3.27 -1.71 29.04
N ALA A 50 -3.55 -0.46 28.69
CA ALA A 50 -4.26 0.44 29.63
C ALA A 50 -5.09 1.57 28.98
N ALA A 51 -5.33 1.55 27.68
CA ALA A 51 -6.24 2.51 27.04
C ALA A 51 -7.22 1.75 26.16
N ALA A 52 -8.49 1.78 26.55
CA ALA A 52 -9.61 1.43 25.70
C ALA A 52 -9.74 2.49 24.60
N GLU A 53 -8.86 2.43 23.61
CA GLU A 53 -9.13 2.91 22.27
C GLU A 53 -9.51 1.68 21.45
N ILE A 54 -10.51 1.83 20.59
CA ILE A 54 -10.98 0.79 19.66
C ILE A 54 -9.75 0.31 18.90
N LYS A 55 -9.17 -0.80 19.36
CA LYS A 55 -8.14 -1.54 18.65
C LYS A 55 -8.88 -2.13 17.47
N VAL A 56 -8.96 -1.36 16.39
CA VAL A 56 -8.86 -1.99 15.08
C VAL A 56 -7.49 -2.64 15.14
N GLU A 57 -7.47 -3.90 15.57
CA GLU A 57 -6.34 -4.76 15.33
C GLU A 57 -6.18 -4.71 13.81
N ASP A 58 -5.32 -3.82 13.33
CA ASP A 58 -4.61 -4.01 12.10
C ASP A 58 -3.82 -5.29 12.33
N ASN A 59 -4.52 -6.41 12.25
CA ASN A 59 -3.97 -7.73 12.11
C ASN A 59 -3.64 -7.75 10.62
N PRO A 60 -2.38 -7.42 10.22
CA PRO A 60 -2.02 -7.36 8.82
C PRO A 60 -2.44 -8.61 8.03
N PRO A 61 -2.49 -9.85 8.60
CA PRO A 61 -3.03 -10.99 7.85
C PRO A 61 -4.54 -10.91 7.59
N ALA A 62 -5.37 -10.43 8.52
CA ALA A 62 -6.82 -10.36 8.33
C ALA A 62 -7.21 -9.32 7.27
N ARG A 63 -6.57 -8.14 7.30
CA ARG A 63 -6.75 -7.08 6.30
C ARG A 63 -6.24 -7.53 4.93
N HIS A 64 -5.13 -8.25 4.89
CA HIS A 64 -4.55 -8.77 3.64
C HIS A 64 -5.38 -9.92 3.05
N CYS A 65 -5.98 -10.76 3.89
CA CYS A 65 -6.95 -11.78 3.49
C CYS A 65 -8.16 -11.15 2.80
N TYR A 66 -8.85 -10.22 3.48
CA TYR A 66 -10.05 -9.56 2.95
C TYR A 66 -9.75 -8.83 1.64
N ALA A 67 -8.65 -8.07 1.59
CA ALA A 67 -8.23 -7.40 0.36
C ALA A 67 -8.00 -8.39 -0.79
N SER A 68 -7.34 -9.53 -0.54
CA SER A 68 -7.09 -10.55 -1.58
C SER A 68 -8.38 -11.20 -2.08
N TYR A 69 -9.35 -11.45 -1.18
CA TYR A 69 -10.67 -11.98 -1.54
C TYR A 69 -11.43 -11.01 -2.46
N VAL A 70 -11.52 -9.73 -2.07
CA VAL A 70 -12.18 -8.69 -2.86
C VAL A 70 -11.53 -8.52 -4.24
N GLN A 71 -10.19 -8.51 -4.31
CA GLN A 71 -9.47 -8.39 -5.58
C GLN A 71 -9.73 -9.57 -6.53
N TYR A 72 -9.85 -10.80 -6.01
CA TYR A 72 -10.20 -11.96 -6.82
C TYR A 72 -11.57 -11.80 -7.48
N TYR A 73 -12.61 -11.50 -6.69
CA TYR A 73 -13.96 -11.39 -7.23
C TYR A 73 -14.14 -10.17 -8.14
N LYS A 74 -13.46 -9.06 -7.85
CA LYS A 74 -13.40 -7.91 -8.75
C LYS A 74 -12.75 -8.29 -10.10
N CYS A 75 -11.64 -9.02 -10.07
CA CYS A 75 -10.97 -9.52 -11.28
C CYS A 75 -11.88 -10.42 -12.11
N ILE A 76 -12.61 -11.34 -11.48
CA ILE A 76 -13.57 -12.22 -12.17
C ILE A 76 -14.72 -11.41 -12.80
N LYS A 77 -15.17 -10.34 -12.15
CA LYS A 77 -16.26 -9.49 -12.64
C LYS A 77 -15.83 -8.63 -13.84
N GLU A 78 -14.59 -8.14 -13.85
CA GLU A 78 -14.06 -7.26 -14.91
C GLU A 78 -13.48 -8.05 -16.10
N GLU A 79 -12.59 -9.01 -15.86
CA GLU A 79 -11.86 -9.74 -16.90
C GLU A 79 -12.42 -11.16 -17.17
N GLY A 80 -13.29 -11.69 -16.31
CA GLY A 80 -13.70 -13.09 -16.36
C GLY A 80 -12.67 -14.03 -15.74
N LYS A 81 -12.79 -15.34 -15.99
CA LYS A 81 -11.89 -16.38 -15.43
C LYS A 81 -10.52 -16.37 -16.14
N ALA A 82 -9.76 -15.31 -15.91
CA ALA A 82 -8.45 -15.08 -16.49
C ALA A 82 -7.32 -15.63 -15.60
N PRO A 83 -6.15 -16.00 -16.17
CA PRO A 83 -5.00 -16.51 -15.40
C PRO A 83 -4.44 -15.48 -14.40
N LYS A 84 -4.67 -14.18 -14.62
CA LYS A 84 -4.31 -13.13 -13.65
C LYS A 84 -5.12 -13.26 -12.35
N CYS A 85 -6.37 -13.68 -12.43
CA CYS A 85 -7.25 -13.83 -11.27
C CYS A 85 -6.86 -15.04 -10.40
N GLU A 86 -6.30 -16.10 -11.00
CA GLU A 86 -5.84 -17.29 -10.27
C GLU A 86 -4.78 -16.98 -9.19
N ARG A 87 -3.96 -15.94 -9.40
CA ARG A 87 -2.99 -15.50 -8.39
C ARG A 87 -3.70 -15.02 -7.12
N PHE A 88 -4.75 -14.24 -7.28
CA PHE A 88 -5.55 -13.75 -6.16
C PHE A 88 -6.30 -14.91 -5.50
N GLU A 89 -6.76 -15.88 -6.28
CA GLU A 89 -7.41 -17.09 -5.77
C GLU A 89 -6.50 -17.87 -4.81
N LYS A 90 -5.29 -18.15 -5.26
CA LYS A 90 -4.29 -18.88 -4.45
C LYS A 90 -3.90 -18.10 -3.20
N ASN A 91 -3.86 -16.76 -3.28
CA ASN A 91 -3.53 -15.92 -2.14
C ASN A 91 -4.61 -15.94 -1.06
N TYR A 92 -5.88 -15.67 -1.40
CA TYR A 92 -6.93 -15.62 -0.37
C TYR A 92 -7.15 -17.01 0.25
N ARG A 93 -7.07 -18.10 -0.53
CA ARG A 93 -7.18 -19.47 0.00
C ARG A 93 -6.06 -19.85 1.00
N ARG A 94 -4.88 -19.24 0.89
CA ARG A 94 -3.75 -19.49 1.81
C ARG A 94 -3.79 -18.60 3.06
N LEU A 95 -4.33 -17.39 2.93
CA LEU A 95 -4.30 -16.37 3.97
C LEU A 95 -5.56 -16.38 4.84
N CYS A 96 -6.71 -16.70 4.25
CA CYS A 96 -8.00 -16.61 4.89
C CYS A 96 -8.41 -17.93 5.57
N PRO A 97 -9.00 -17.87 6.76
CA PRO A 97 -9.77 -18.99 7.30
C PRO A 97 -10.91 -19.38 6.36
N VAL A 98 -11.21 -20.68 6.24
CA VAL A 98 -12.27 -21.19 5.35
C VAL A 98 -13.64 -20.64 5.75
N GLU A 99 -13.92 -20.56 7.05
CA GLU A 99 -15.19 -20.03 7.59
C GLU A 99 -15.48 -18.60 7.12
N TRP A 100 -14.45 -17.77 6.93
CA TRP A 100 -14.64 -16.39 6.48
C TRP A 100 -14.97 -16.33 4.99
N ILE A 101 -14.32 -17.17 4.19
CA ILE A 101 -14.58 -17.27 2.76
C ILE A 101 -16.02 -17.72 2.53
N GLU A 102 -16.48 -18.76 3.24
CA GLU A 102 -17.84 -19.28 3.11
C GLU A 102 -18.89 -18.23 3.46
N LYS A 103 -18.70 -17.50 4.57
CA LYS A 103 -19.61 -16.42 4.98
C LYS A 103 -19.67 -15.32 3.92
N TRP A 104 -18.53 -14.86 3.40
CA TRP A 104 -18.51 -13.83 2.37
C TRP A 104 -19.11 -14.30 1.05
N ASP A 105 -18.90 -15.57 0.69
CA ASP A 105 -19.51 -16.18 -0.51
C ASP A 105 -21.05 -16.24 -0.39
N GLU A 106 -21.59 -16.45 0.80
CA GLU A 106 -23.03 -16.34 1.07
C GLU A 106 -23.53 -14.90 0.95
N GLU A 107 -22.84 -13.94 1.59
CA GLU A 107 -23.15 -12.52 1.48
C GLU A 107 -23.11 -12.02 0.03
N GLN A 108 -22.17 -12.53 -0.77
CA GLN A 108 -22.05 -12.30 -2.21
C GLN A 108 -23.25 -12.87 -2.99
N LYS A 109 -23.63 -14.13 -2.75
CA LYS A 109 -24.79 -14.77 -3.41
C LYS A 109 -26.10 -14.07 -3.08
N LEU A 110 -26.23 -13.57 -1.85
CA LEU A 110 -27.38 -12.80 -1.40
C LEU A 110 -27.36 -11.34 -1.89
N GLY A 111 -26.24 -10.86 -2.44
CA GLY A 111 -26.09 -9.48 -2.91
C GLY A 111 -25.98 -8.43 -1.80
N VAL A 112 -25.67 -8.85 -0.56
CA VAL A 112 -25.58 -7.98 0.63
C VAL A 112 -24.12 -7.66 1.01
N PHE A 113 -23.17 -8.12 0.20
CA PHE A 113 -21.76 -7.91 0.48
C PHE A 113 -21.39 -6.42 0.51
N ALA A 114 -20.90 -5.95 1.66
CA ALA A 114 -20.63 -4.53 1.91
C ALA A 114 -19.31 -4.01 1.30
N GLY A 115 -18.52 -4.87 0.66
CA GLY A 115 -17.23 -4.51 0.07
C GLY A 115 -17.27 -4.20 -1.43
N PRO A 116 -16.24 -3.51 -1.96
CA PRO A 116 -16.20 -3.08 -3.36
C PRO A 116 -15.79 -4.22 -4.29
N ILE A 117 -16.76 -4.90 -4.90
CA ILE A 117 -16.58 -6.03 -5.85
C ILE A 117 -17.13 -5.69 -7.23
#